data_AF-A0A165DNM3-F1
#
_entry.id   AF-A0A165DNM3-F1
#
_cell.length_a   1.000
_cell.length_b   1.000
_cell.length_c   1.000
_cell.angle_alpha   90.00
_cell.angle_beta   90.00
_cell.angle_gamma   90.00
#
_symmetry.space_group_name_H-M   'P 1'
#
loop_
_entity.id
_entity.type
_entity.pdbx_description
1 polymer ?
#
loop_
_entity_poly.entity_id
_entity_poly.type
_entity_poly.pdbx_seq_one_letter_code
_entity_poly.pdbx_strand_id
1 'polypeptide(L)'
;MLLGAAQLVLLATRLDAECPSARHMSLLEGVSRSYDQVASIVHTSDAISSASIATRSTTYRPAFPKYPRVPQELTNMIINNLRGDTSTLRVTSLVHRSWVQESQKNLFYSVDITRSGRMYAFFRLLRRHQHIGLYVRELRIVLPKPSRSGKFATRDRGVARRIPLHCKLVQKLELGGSWIPFTEKEFAAMGLVKQLKVDICFSNIDVLQSTLKTRNGLTGLSIRSSITTASNNMTFDLPFNNLKHLHIEAVLPPFRMDLVRPNNVLSSFLQHALPALESLRVDIFSDDDVKSLSEFLRRRGGNLTSLDLRFSLWYEGDVSALASALESCCTVNQIRVRSNRSGWLRGAVDCLGRTPVQDLTIDVLSSRLTPIATCLVLHGQPSERTFSRASKITVNLYPDSQQSETWAKSEARRFQMKWATLKSSKALYVNVITESSDDSALSLAGHRATQAGLGTRFGNVSFVRRDAMHMNLVALYYYATS
;
A
#
# COMPACT_ATOMS: atom_id res chain seq x y z
N MET A 1 -12.17 23.73 -28.21
CA MET A 1 -11.89 22.41 -27.59
C MET A 1 -10.94 22.49 -26.38
N LEU A 2 -9.82 23.22 -26.42
CA LEU A 2 -8.81 23.23 -25.35
C LEU A 2 -9.18 24.03 -24.08
N LEU A 3 -9.99 25.09 -24.19
CA LEU A 3 -10.60 25.74 -23.00
C LEU A 3 -11.50 24.78 -22.21
N GLY A 4 -12.12 23.81 -22.88
CA GLY A 4 -12.99 22.81 -22.27
C GLY A 4 -12.24 21.85 -21.36
N ALA A 5 -10.96 21.54 -21.64
CA ALA A 5 -10.13 20.67 -20.80
C ALA A 5 -9.68 21.39 -19.52
N ALA A 6 -9.31 22.67 -19.60
CA ALA A 6 -8.98 23.50 -18.44
C ALA A 6 -10.21 23.74 -17.55
N GLN A 7 -11.38 23.99 -18.15
CA GLN A 7 -12.66 24.08 -17.41
C GLN A 7 -13.10 22.75 -16.80
N LEU A 8 -12.77 21.59 -17.40
CA LEU A 8 -13.06 20.26 -16.83
C LEU A 8 -12.23 19.97 -15.58
N VAL A 9 -10.97 20.41 -15.54
CA VAL A 9 -10.12 20.35 -14.34
C VAL A 9 -10.68 21.24 -13.23
N LEU A 10 -11.18 22.44 -13.59
CA LEU A 10 -11.86 23.37 -12.68
C LEU A 10 -13.25 22.86 -12.18
N LEU A 11 -14.00 22.15 -13.03
CA LEU A 11 -15.26 21.49 -12.67
C LEU A 11 -15.03 20.29 -11.74
N ALA A 12 -13.96 19.54 -11.94
CA ALA A 12 -13.57 18.47 -11.03
C ALA A 12 -13.20 19.01 -9.63
N THR A 13 -12.61 20.21 -9.53
CA THR A 13 -12.31 20.86 -8.25
C THR A 13 -13.54 21.44 -7.53
N ARG A 14 -14.56 21.92 -8.25
CA ARG A 14 -15.83 22.35 -7.62
C ARG A 14 -16.64 21.19 -7.03
N LEU A 15 -16.54 20.00 -7.62
CA LEU A 15 -17.22 18.80 -7.12
C LEU A 15 -16.58 18.19 -5.85
N ASP A 16 -15.36 18.62 -5.47
CA ASP A 16 -14.73 18.21 -4.20
C ASP A 16 -15.22 19.05 -3.01
N ALA A 17 -15.97 20.16 -3.21
CA ALA A 17 -16.38 21.08 -2.15
C ALA A 17 -17.83 20.93 -1.67
N GLU A 18 -18.76 20.39 -2.47
CA GLU A 18 -20.18 20.30 -2.08
C GLU A 18 -20.82 18.97 -2.51
N CYS A 19 -21.53 18.33 -1.58
CA CYS A 19 -22.32 17.14 -1.83
C CYS A 19 -23.68 17.57 -2.42
N PRO A 20 -24.03 17.28 -3.70
CA PRO A 20 -25.30 17.75 -4.24
C PRO A 20 -26.43 16.79 -3.86
N SER A 21 -27.46 17.32 -3.22
CA SER A 21 -28.75 16.62 -3.08
C SER A 21 -29.44 16.49 -4.45
N ALA A 22 -30.39 15.56 -4.56
CA ALA A 22 -31.09 15.21 -5.82
C ALA A 22 -31.74 16.40 -6.56
N ARG A 23 -31.97 17.55 -5.90
CA ARG A 23 -32.48 18.79 -6.52
C ARG A 23 -31.45 19.51 -7.41
N HIS A 24 -30.15 19.28 -7.25
CA HIS A 24 -29.11 19.90 -8.09
C HIS A 24 -28.94 19.22 -9.46
N MET A 25 -29.45 17.99 -9.63
CA MET A 25 -29.35 17.28 -10.90
C MET A 25 -30.30 17.83 -11.98
N SER A 26 -31.46 18.40 -11.61
CA SER A 26 -32.39 19.01 -12.58
C SER A 26 -31.92 20.38 -13.10
N LEU A 27 -31.20 21.15 -12.27
CA LEU A 27 -30.58 22.41 -12.69
C LEU A 27 -29.42 22.20 -13.69
N LEU A 28 -28.70 21.08 -13.58
CA LEU A 28 -27.62 20.72 -14.51
C LEU A 28 -28.13 20.30 -15.90
N GLU A 29 -29.35 19.75 -16.01
CA GLU A 29 -30.00 19.53 -17.30
C GLU A 29 -30.43 20.84 -17.98
N GLY A 30 -30.76 21.87 -17.21
CA GLY A 30 -31.06 23.22 -17.74
C GLY A 30 -29.85 23.93 -18.34
N VAL A 31 -28.68 23.82 -17.69
CA VAL A 31 -27.43 24.45 -18.17
C VAL A 31 -26.88 23.75 -19.42
N SER A 32 -27.09 22.43 -19.56
CA SER A 32 -26.72 21.70 -20.78
C SER A 32 -27.54 22.14 -22.00
N ARG A 33 -28.83 22.44 -21.83
CA ARG A 33 -29.71 22.94 -22.92
C ARG A 33 -29.36 24.35 -23.36
N SER A 34 -28.87 25.19 -22.45
CA SER A 34 -28.43 26.55 -22.79
C SER A 34 -27.12 26.57 -23.61
N TYR A 35 -26.23 25.57 -23.41
CA TYR A 35 -25.01 25.43 -24.22
C TYR A 35 -25.29 24.97 -25.66
N ASP A 36 -26.27 24.09 -25.89
CA ASP A 36 -26.70 23.69 -27.24
C ASP A 36 -27.33 24.86 -28.01
N GLN A 37 -27.93 25.82 -27.29
CA GLN A 37 -28.51 27.05 -27.86
C GLN A 37 -27.46 28.11 -28.24
N VAL A 38 -26.31 28.15 -27.56
CA VAL A 38 -25.19 29.04 -27.93
C VAL A 38 -24.37 28.45 -29.08
N ALA A 39 -24.29 27.13 -29.19
CA ALA A 39 -23.63 26.46 -30.31
C ALA A 39 -24.39 26.63 -31.64
N SER A 40 -25.72 26.81 -31.62
CA SER A 40 -26.51 27.07 -32.84
C SER A 40 -26.40 28.52 -33.35
N ILE A 41 -26.07 29.49 -32.48
CA ILE A 41 -25.91 30.90 -32.85
C ILE A 41 -24.60 31.14 -33.65
N VAL A 42 -23.61 30.25 -33.54
CA VAL A 42 -22.31 30.41 -34.23
C VAL A 42 -22.33 29.94 -35.69
N HIS A 43 -23.42 29.33 -36.17
CA HIS A 43 -23.52 28.80 -37.55
C HIS A 43 -24.46 29.58 -38.49
N THR A 44 -24.84 30.81 -38.16
CA THR A 44 -25.58 31.69 -39.08
C THR A 44 -24.89 33.05 -39.22
N SER A 45 -23.79 33.09 -39.97
CA SER A 45 -23.23 34.33 -40.50
C SER A 45 -22.44 34.03 -41.77
N ASP A 46 -23.17 33.59 -42.79
CA ASP A 46 -22.72 33.66 -44.18
C ASP A 46 -23.56 34.75 -44.89
N ALA A 47 -22.87 35.52 -45.72
CA ALA A 47 -23.37 36.58 -46.60
C ALA A 47 -23.49 38.01 -46.01
N ILE A 48 -22.34 38.69 -45.82
CA ILE A 48 -22.19 40.07 -46.30
C ILE A 48 -20.82 40.20 -46.99
N SER A 49 -20.88 40.27 -48.31
CA SER A 49 -19.80 40.68 -49.19
C SER A 49 -19.78 42.20 -49.27
N SER A 50 -18.70 42.84 -48.85
CA SER A 50 -18.35 44.18 -49.32
C SER A 50 -16.86 44.45 -49.11
N ALA A 51 -16.23 44.87 -50.20
CA ALA A 51 -14.81 45.08 -50.35
C ALA A 51 -14.27 46.10 -49.33
N SER A 52 -13.43 45.62 -48.44
CA SER A 52 -12.57 46.42 -47.58
C SER A 52 -11.13 46.11 -47.98
N ILE A 53 -10.46 47.12 -48.55
CA ILE A 53 -9.03 47.11 -48.85
C ILE A 53 -8.32 47.00 -47.49
N ALA A 54 -8.01 45.76 -47.10
CA ALA A 54 -7.23 45.47 -45.92
C ALA A 54 -5.78 45.85 -46.20
N THR A 55 -5.44 47.10 -45.86
CA THR A 55 -4.06 47.55 -45.71
C THR A 55 -3.40 46.59 -44.71
N ARG A 56 -2.60 45.63 -45.21
CA ARG A 56 -1.74 44.77 -44.40
C ARG A 56 -0.77 45.65 -43.66
N SER A 57 -1.17 46.07 -42.46
CA SER A 57 -0.29 46.69 -41.49
C SER A 57 0.66 45.58 -41.05
N THR A 58 1.79 45.46 -41.77
CA THR A 58 3.00 44.75 -41.35
C THR A 58 3.50 45.43 -40.08
N THR A 59 2.82 45.13 -38.99
CA THR A 59 3.25 45.46 -37.64
C THR A 59 4.56 44.75 -37.44
N TYR A 60 5.63 45.55 -37.49
CA TYR A 60 7.01 45.16 -37.27
C TYR A 60 7.06 44.50 -35.89
N ARG A 61 6.95 43.16 -35.84
CA ARG A 61 7.02 42.42 -34.59
C ARG A 61 8.47 42.54 -34.14
N PRO A 62 8.78 43.29 -33.06
CA PRO A 62 10.15 43.48 -32.63
C PRO A 62 10.79 42.11 -32.47
N ALA A 63 11.97 41.92 -33.07
CA ALA A 63 12.71 40.69 -32.98
C ALA A 63 13.07 40.45 -31.51
N PHE A 64 12.22 39.71 -30.80
CA PHE A 64 12.48 39.35 -29.41
C PHE A 64 13.85 38.69 -29.34
N PRO A 65 14.72 39.09 -28.40
CA PRO A 65 16.02 38.46 -28.23
C PRO A 65 15.81 36.95 -28.10
N LYS A 66 16.53 36.17 -28.92
CA LYS A 66 16.46 34.71 -28.94
C LYS A 66 17.05 34.17 -27.64
N TYR A 67 16.27 34.15 -26.57
CA TYR A 67 16.63 33.38 -25.39
C TYR A 67 16.82 31.91 -25.80
N PRO A 68 17.85 31.23 -25.30
CA PRO A 68 18.01 29.81 -25.54
C PRO A 68 16.75 29.08 -25.03
N ARG A 69 16.11 28.32 -25.91
CA ARG A 69 14.95 27.50 -25.54
C ARG A 69 15.44 26.31 -24.73
N VAL A 70 14.79 26.06 -23.60
CA VAL A 70 15.04 24.84 -22.82
C VAL A 70 14.65 23.63 -23.66
N PRO A 71 15.53 22.63 -23.83
CA PRO A 71 15.19 21.37 -24.49
C PRO A 71 13.95 20.71 -23.89
N GLN A 72 13.14 20.07 -24.74
CA GLN A 72 11.90 19.44 -24.31
C GLN A 72 12.17 18.27 -23.35
N GLU A 73 13.31 17.60 -23.49
CA GLU A 73 13.77 16.52 -22.62
C GLU A 73 13.98 17.00 -21.19
N LEU A 74 14.66 18.15 -21.02
CA LEU A 74 14.85 18.76 -19.69
C LEU A 74 13.53 19.19 -19.08
N THR A 75 12.64 19.76 -19.90
CA THR A 75 11.29 20.12 -19.47
C THR A 75 10.52 18.88 -18.97
N ASN A 76 10.56 17.78 -19.73
CA ASN A 76 9.92 16.52 -19.35
C ASN A 76 10.52 15.95 -18.07
N MET A 77 11.85 16.01 -17.90
CA MET A 77 12.52 15.59 -16.67
C MET A 77 12.07 16.42 -15.47
N ILE A 78 11.98 17.76 -15.61
CA ILE A 78 11.48 18.64 -14.54
C ILE A 78 10.05 18.23 -14.16
N ILE A 79 9.16 18.08 -15.13
CA ILE A 79 7.76 17.70 -14.90
C ILE A 79 7.65 16.31 -14.26
N ASN A 80 8.46 15.34 -14.70
CA ASN A 80 8.49 13.99 -14.14
C ASN A 80 8.94 13.96 -12.66
N ASN A 81 9.78 14.90 -12.23
CA ASN A 81 10.19 15.03 -10.83
C ASN A 81 9.09 15.63 -9.93
N LEU A 82 8.02 16.20 -10.51
CA LEU A 82 6.86 16.68 -9.76
C LEU A 82 5.85 15.56 -9.44
N ARG A 83 6.21 14.29 -9.65
CA ARG A 83 5.32 13.15 -9.38
C ARG A 83 4.93 13.11 -7.90
N GLY A 84 3.62 13.15 -7.64
CA GLY A 84 3.04 13.24 -6.30
C GLY A 84 2.56 14.64 -5.92
N ASP A 85 3.14 15.69 -6.51
CA ASP A 85 2.65 17.06 -6.33
C ASP A 85 1.57 17.38 -7.37
N THR A 86 0.35 16.92 -7.07
CA THR A 86 -0.79 17.12 -7.96
C THR A 86 -1.19 18.59 -8.15
N SER A 87 -0.89 19.46 -7.18
CA SER A 87 -1.21 20.89 -7.27
C SER A 87 -0.32 21.56 -8.31
N THR A 88 1.00 21.39 -8.18
CA THR A 88 1.97 21.97 -9.10
C THR A 88 1.82 21.40 -10.50
N LEU A 89 1.56 20.09 -10.64
CA LEU A 89 1.30 19.47 -11.94
C LEU A 89 0.06 20.04 -12.66
N ARG A 90 -1.00 20.40 -11.92
CA ARG A 90 -2.19 21.06 -12.50
C ARG A 90 -1.83 22.43 -13.06
N VAL A 91 -1.11 23.25 -12.29
CA VAL A 91 -0.66 24.57 -12.76
C VAL A 91 0.25 24.43 -13.97
N THR A 92 1.22 23.51 -13.90
CA THR A 92 2.18 23.19 -14.97
C THR A 92 1.45 22.82 -16.27
N SER A 93 0.35 22.07 -16.19
CA SER A 93 -0.45 21.69 -17.35
C SER A 93 -1.12 22.88 -18.07
N LEU A 94 -1.23 24.04 -17.42
CA LEU A 94 -1.81 25.27 -17.98
C LEU A 94 -0.77 26.22 -18.56
N VAL A 95 0.52 26.04 -18.25
CA VAL A 95 1.61 26.94 -18.65
C VAL A 95 1.80 26.91 -20.17
N HIS A 96 1.97 25.72 -20.76
CA HIS A 96 2.24 25.59 -22.18
C HIS A 96 1.74 24.24 -22.74
N ARG A 97 1.33 24.23 -24.01
CA ARG A 97 0.78 23.03 -24.68
C ARG A 97 1.72 21.82 -24.67
N SER A 98 3.03 22.04 -24.74
CA SER A 98 4.02 20.95 -24.71
C SER A 98 4.20 20.35 -23.32
N TRP A 99 3.70 21.00 -22.27
CA TRP A 99 3.77 20.54 -20.89
C TRP A 99 2.54 19.69 -20.54
N VAL A 100 1.41 19.96 -21.18
CA VAL A 100 0.12 19.30 -20.93
C VAL A 100 0.25 17.78 -20.89
N GLN A 101 0.88 17.16 -21.90
CA GLN A 101 0.93 15.71 -22.00
C GLN A 101 1.70 15.07 -20.84
N GLU A 102 2.89 15.58 -20.52
CA GLU A 102 3.68 15.03 -19.42
C GLU A 102 3.07 15.37 -18.05
N SER A 103 2.49 16.55 -17.90
CA SER A 103 1.74 16.88 -16.68
C SER A 103 0.56 15.93 -16.50
N GLN A 104 -0.24 15.67 -17.54
CA GLN A 104 -1.36 14.73 -17.49
C GLN A 104 -0.92 13.30 -17.21
N LYS A 105 0.17 12.84 -17.83
CA LYS A 105 0.72 11.51 -17.58
C LYS A 105 1.06 11.32 -16.10
N ASN A 106 1.69 12.31 -15.47
CA ASN A 106 2.02 12.27 -14.04
C ASN A 106 0.78 12.47 -13.14
N LEU A 107 -0.18 13.31 -13.52
CA LEU A 107 -1.44 13.51 -12.81
C LEU A 107 -2.31 12.25 -12.75
N PHE A 108 -2.37 11.51 -13.84
CA PHE A 108 -3.19 10.30 -13.97
C PHE A 108 -2.40 9.01 -13.75
N TYR A 109 -1.12 9.09 -13.37
CA TYR A 109 -0.28 7.92 -13.14
C TYR A 109 -0.89 6.98 -12.09
N SER A 110 -1.34 7.54 -10.97
CA SER A 110 -1.97 6.82 -9.85
C SER A 110 -3.37 7.38 -9.61
N VAL A 111 -4.39 6.55 -9.79
CA VAL A 111 -5.80 6.94 -9.65
C VAL A 111 -6.42 6.19 -8.48
N ASP A 112 -6.93 6.93 -7.49
CA ASP A 112 -7.63 6.39 -6.34
C ASP A 112 -9.13 6.69 -6.38
N ILE A 113 -9.93 5.63 -6.46
CA ILE A 113 -11.38 5.63 -6.56
C ILE A 113 -11.97 5.00 -5.30
N THR A 114 -11.96 5.75 -4.20
CA THR A 114 -12.57 5.32 -2.92
C THR A 114 -14.03 5.73 -2.74
N ARG A 115 -14.51 6.71 -3.52
CA ARG A 115 -15.86 7.26 -3.40
C ARG A 115 -16.67 6.97 -4.66
N SER A 116 -17.92 6.52 -4.53
CA SER A 116 -18.80 6.25 -5.68
C SER A 116 -18.92 7.45 -6.62
N GLY A 117 -19.02 8.68 -6.10
CA GLY A 117 -19.07 9.89 -6.94
C GLY A 117 -17.85 10.06 -7.87
N ARG A 118 -16.64 9.78 -7.35
CA ARG A 118 -15.40 9.82 -8.14
C ARG A 118 -15.35 8.72 -9.19
N MET A 119 -15.88 7.55 -8.88
CA MET A 119 -15.98 6.43 -9.82
C MET A 119 -16.78 6.81 -11.08
N TYR A 120 -17.97 7.40 -10.91
CA TYR A 120 -18.79 7.85 -12.03
C TYR A 120 -18.15 9.00 -12.81
N ALA A 121 -17.57 9.97 -12.10
CA ALA A 121 -16.89 11.09 -12.74
C ALA A 121 -15.71 10.60 -13.60
N PHE A 122 -14.89 9.69 -13.06
CA PHE A 122 -13.75 9.12 -13.76
C PHE A 122 -14.18 8.25 -14.94
N PHE A 123 -15.21 7.41 -14.77
CA PHE A 123 -15.74 6.64 -15.90
C PHE A 123 -16.27 7.52 -17.02
N ARG A 124 -16.99 8.60 -16.69
CA ARG A 124 -17.46 9.58 -17.69
C ARG A 124 -16.29 10.29 -18.38
N LEU A 125 -15.22 10.58 -17.64
CA LEU A 125 -13.98 11.14 -18.19
C LEU A 125 -13.34 10.16 -19.19
N LEU A 126 -13.16 8.89 -18.81
CA LEU A 126 -12.60 7.84 -19.67
C LEU A 126 -13.42 7.61 -20.94
N ARG A 127 -14.76 7.70 -20.85
CA ARG A 127 -15.63 7.59 -22.02
C ARG A 127 -15.42 8.73 -23.02
N ARG A 128 -15.17 9.95 -22.53
CA ARG A 128 -14.93 11.13 -23.38
C ARG A 128 -13.49 11.20 -23.88
N HIS A 129 -12.54 10.75 -23.07
CA HIS A 129 -11.10 10.88 -23.31
C HIS A 129 -10.40 9.55 -23.02
N GLN A 130 -10.56 8.59 -23.93
CA GLN A 130 -10.04 7.22 -23.75
C GLN A 130 -8.52 7.18 -23.56
N HIS A 131 -7.78 8.12 -24.16
CA HIS A 131 -6.32 8.21 -24.04
C HIS A 131 -5.85 8.42 -22.59
N ILE A 132 -6.68 8.98 -21.70
CA ILE A 132 -6.34 9.15 -20.27
C ILE A 132 -6.09 7.78 -19.62
N GLY A 133 -6.82 6.74 -20.04
CA GLY A 133 -6.62 5.38 -19.54
C GLY A 133 -5.23 4.82 -19.87
N LEU A 134 -4.55 5.35 -20.89
CA LEU A 134 -3.17 4.98 -21.24
C LEU A 134 -2.13 5.59 -20.30
N TYR A 135 -2.49 6.57 -19.46
CA TYR A 135 -1.58 7.14 -18.46
C TYR A 135 -1.63 6.42 -17.12
N VAL A 136 -2.73 5.72 -16.81
CA VAL A 136 -2.90 5.03 -15.54
C VAL A 136 -1.96 3.83 -15.45
N ARG A 137 -1.14 3.79 -14.39
CA ARG A 137 -0.22 2.70 -14.05
C ARG A 137 -0.60 2.05 -12.73
N GLU A 138 -1.14 2.83 -11.81
CA GLU A 138 -1.63 2.37 -10.53
C GLU A 138 -3.11 2.73 -10.42
N LEU A 139 -3.95 1.74 -10.13
CA LEU A 139 -5.38 1.92 -10.01
C LEU A 139 -5.87 1.31 -8.71
N ARG A 140 -6.44 2.15 -7.84
CA ARG A 140 -7.09 1.72 -6.62
C ARG A 140 -8.59 1.93 -6.74
N ILE A 141 -9.36 0.87 -6.53
CA ILE A 141 -10.83 0.92 -6.53
C ILE A 141 -11.29 0.33 -5.20
N VAL A 142 -11.83 1.19 -4.32
CA VAL A 142 -12.45 0.75 -3.07
C VAL A 142 -13.95 0.93 -3.20
N LEU A 143 -14.65 -0.19 -3.26
CA LEU A 143 -16.09 -0.24 -3.39
C LEU A 143 -16.71 -0.11 -1.99
N PRO A 144 -17.76 0.71 -1.81
CA PRO A 144 -18.36 0.84 -0.50
C PRO A 144 -18.97 -0.50 -0.05
N LYS A 145 -18.98 -0.72 1.27
CA LYS A 145 -19.61 -1.91 1.85
C LYS A 145 -21.11 -1.89 1.52
N PRO A 146 -21.72 -3.06 1.20
CA PRO A 146 -23.12 -3.15 0.89
C PRO A 146 -23.89 -2.65 2.11
N SER A 147 -24.76 -1.66 1.89
CA SER A 147 -25.69 -1.23 2.93
C SER A 147 -26.52 -2.43 3.37
N ARG A 148 -26.91 -2.48 4.65
CA ARG A 148 -27.76 -3.56 5.22
C ARG A 148 -29.02 -3.84 4.41
N SER A 149 -29.49 -2.85 3.65
CA SER A 149 -30.63 -2.97 2.74
C SER A 149 -30.39 -3.91 1.56
N GLY A 150 -29.16 -4.41 1.31
CA GLY A 150 -28.82 -5.25 0.15
C GLY A 150 -28.90 -4.53 -1.20
N LYS A 151 -29.52 -3.34 -1.24
CA LYS A 151 -29.69 -2.48 -2.41
C LYS A 151 -28.40 -1.70 -2.70
N PHE A 152 -27.30 -2.40 -2.87
CA PHE A 152 -26.21 -1.81 -3.62
C PHE A 152 -26.65 -1.71 -5.07
N ALA A 153 -26.59 -0.51 -5.65
CA ALA A 153 -27.03 -0.31 -7.03
C ALA A 153 -26.17 -1.21 -7.93
N THR A 154 -26.81 -2.18 -8.60
CA THR A 154 -26.22 -2.96 -9.70
C THR A 154 -25.47 -2.08 -10.71
N ARG A 155 -25.87 -0.80 -10.80
CA ARG A 155 -25.21 0.26 -11.54
C ARG A 155 -23.77 0.56 -11.11
N ASP A 156 -23.50 0.71 -9.81
CA ASP A 156 -22.14 0.95 -9.29
C ASP A 156 -21.23 -0.20 -9.71
N ARG A 157 -21.79 -1.41 -9.74
CA ARG A 157 -21.04 -2.59 -10.14
C ARG A 157 -20.62 -2.56 -11.60
N GLY A 158 -21.55 -2.24 -12.49
CA GLY A 158 -21.28 -2.15 -13.92
C GLY A 158 -20.24 -1.08 -14.26
N VAL A 159 -20.20 0.02 -13.52
CA VAL A 159 -19.19 1.08 -13.74
C VAL A 159 -17.82 0.67 -13.22
N ALA A 160 -17.73 0.14 -11.99
CA ALA A 160 -16.48 -0.34 -11.41
C ALA A 160 -15.78 -1.36 -12.30
N ARG A 161 -16.57 -2.28 -12.86
CA ARG A 161 -16.13 -3.34 -13.79
C ARG A 161 -15.49 -2.78 -15.07
N ARG A 162 -16.04 -1.69 -15.62
CA ARG A 162 -15.59 -1.11 -16.91
C ARG A 162 -14.36 -0.23 -16.80
N ILE A 163 -14.12 0.41 -15.65
CA ILE A 163 -13.00 1.36 -15.49
C ILE A 163 -11.65 0.70 -15.84
N PRO A 164 -11.28 -0.47 -15.27
CA PRO A 164 -9.97 -1.05 -15.56
C PRO A 164 -9.82 -1.54 -17.00
N LEU A 165 -10.92 -1.87 -17.69
CA LEU A 165 -10.89 -2.21 -19.11
C LEU A 165 -10.47 -1.03 -20.00
N HIS A 166 -10.70 0.20 -19.55
CA HIS A 166 -10.18 1.41 -20.19
C HIS A 166 -8.72 1.70 -19.82
N CYS A 167 -8.22 1.14 -18.72
CA CYS A 167 -6.87 1.38 -18.19
C CYS A 167 -5.93 0.20 -18.50
N LYS A 168 -5.73 -0.09 -19.80
CA LYS A 168 -4.99 -1.28 -20.27
C LYS A 168 -3.53 -1.38 -19.78
N LEU A 169 -2.94 -0.25 -19.41
CA LEU A 169 -1.54 -0.16 -18.98
C LEU A 169 -1.34 -0.19 -17.45
N VAL A 170 -2.39 -0.53 -16.69
CA VAL A 170 -2.30 -0.69 -15.23
C VAL A 170 -1.35 -1.83 -14.90
N GLN A 171 -0.35 -1.54 -14.06
CA GLN A 171 0.65 -2.47 -13.56
C GLN A 171 0.37 -2.86 -12.10
N LYS A 172 -0.20 -1.94 -11.32
CA LYS A 172 -0.59 -2.17 -9.93
C LYS A 172 -2.10 -1.94 -9.77
N LEU A 173 -2.83 -2.98 -9.39
CA LEU A 173 -4.26 -2.93 -9.18
C LEU A 173 -4.56 -3.19 -7.71
N GLU A 174 -5.19 -2.24 -7.05
CA GLU A 174 -5.69 -2.40 -5.68
C GLU A 174 -7.22 -2.42 -5.70
N LEU A 175 -7.80 -3.49 -5.19
CA LEU A 175 -9.23 -3.70 -5.10
C LEU A 175 -9.58 -3.79 -3.62
N GLY A 176 -10.60 -3.05 -3.21
CA GLY A 176 -11.14 -3.19 -1.87
C GLY A 176 -12.64 -3.05 -1.84
N GLY A 177 -13.22 -3.46 -0.71
CA GLY A 177 -14.66 -3.48 -0.51
C GLY A 177 -15.18 -4.91 -0.41
N SER A 178 -16.50 -5.07 -0.47
CA SER A 178 -17.10 -6.38 -0.25
C SER A 178 -17.07 -7.30 -1.47
N TRP A 179 -16.62 -6.83 -2.63
CA TRP A 179 -16.72 -7.59 -3.87
C TRP A 179 -15.71 -7.22 -4.95
N ILE A 180 -15.34 -8.21 -5.77
CA ILE A 180 -14.41 -8.07 -6.89
C ILE A 180 -15.24 -7.85 -8.16
N PRO A 181 -15.05 -6.75 -8.90
CA PRO A 181 -15.97 -6.38 -9.95
C PRO A 181 -15.74 -7.02 -11.31
N PHE A 182 -14.86 -8.01 -11.41
CA PHE A 182 -14.42 -8.56 -12.68
C PHE A 182 -14.86 -10.00 -12.86
N THR A 183 -15.16 -10.34 -14.10
CA THR A 183 -15.11 -11.73 -14.55
C THR A 183 -13.67 -12.13 -14.87
N GLU A 184 -13.42 -13.43 -14.92
CA GLU A 184 -12.14 -14.00 -15.34
C GLU A 184 -11.63 -13.40 -16.68
N LYS A 185 -12.52 -13.35 -17.69
CA LYS A 185 -12.21 -12.81 -19.02
C LYS A 185 -11.77 -11.34 -18.99
N GLU A 186 -12.37 -10.56 -18.11
CA GLU A 186 -12.04 -9.13 -17.98
C GLU A 186 -10.73 -8.90 -17.25
N PHE A 187 -10.43 -9.75 -16.28
CA PHE A 187 -9.14 -9.70 -15.63
C PHE A 187 -8.02 -10.11 -16.59
N ALA A 188 -8.25 -11.14 -17.42
CA ALA A 188 -7.34 -11.53 -18.49
C ALA A 188 -7.07 -10.37 -19.47
N ALA A 189 -8.09 -9.55 -19.79
CA ALA A 189 -7.94 -8.38 -20.65
C ALA A 189 -7.02 -7.29 -20.06
N MET A 190 -6.81 -7.26 -18.74
CA MET A 190 -5.90 -6.32 -18.08
C MET A 190 -4.43 -6.80 -18.11
N GLY A 191 -3.94 -7.35 -19.22
CA GLY A 191 -2.72 -8.18 -19.33
C GLY A 191 -1.39 -7.66 -18.74
N LEU A 192 -1.31 -6.40 -18.26
CA LEU A 192 -0.10 -5.78 -17.71
C LEU A 192 -0.03 -5.62 -16.17
N VAL A 193 -1.11 -5.88 -15.44
CA VAL A 193 -1.10 -6.02 -13.97
C VAL A 193 -0.05 -7.03 -13.52
N LYS A 194 0.98 -6.54 -12.83
CA LYS A 194 2.07 -7.30 -12.19
C LYS A 194 1.88 -7.39 -10.67
N GLN A 195 1.23 -6.40 -10.07
CA GLN A 195 0.95 -6.34 -8.64
C GLN A 195 -0.56 -6.24 -8.41
N LEU A 196 -1.10 -7.18 -7.64
CA LEU A 196 -2.50 -7.23 -7.26
C LEU A 196 -2.62 -7.14 -5.75
N LYS A 197 -3.35 -6.14 -5.25
CA LYS A 197 -3.77 -6.06 -3.85
C LYS A 197 -5.28 -6.21 -3.78
N VAL A 198 -5.78 -7.11 -2.95
CA VAL A 198 -7.20 -7.35 -2.79
C VAL A 198 -7.55 -7.33 -1.31
N ASP A 199 -8.46 -6.45 -0.92
CA ASP A 199 -9.14 -6.47 0.37
C ASP A 199 -10.47 -7.22 0.18
N ILE A 200 -10.51 -8.47 0.63
CA ILE A 200 -11.55 -9.44 0.34
C ILE A 200 -12.47 -9.58 1.56
N CYS A 201 -13.77 -9.48 1.30
CA CYS A 201 -14.80 -10.14 2.10
C CYS A 201 -15.20 -11.44 1.38
N PHE A 202 -15.45 -12.54 2.11
CA PHE A 202 -15.55 -13.94 1.62
C PHE A 202 -16.39 -14.20 0.35
N SER A 203 -17.33 -13.34 -0.01
CA SER A 203 -18.28 -13.55 -1.10
C SER A 203 -17.66 -13.57 -2.52
N ASN A 204 -16.34 -13.47 -2.68
CA ASN A 204 -15.67 -13.36 -4.00
C ASN A 204 -14.36 -14.15 -4.11
N ILE A 205 -14.14 -15.17 -3.28
CA ILE A 205 -12.94 -15.99 -3.37
C ILE A 205 -12.86 -16.73 -4.71
N ASP A 206 -13.97 -17.26 -5.21
CA ASP A 206 -14.01 -18.03 -6.46
C ASP A 206 -13.60 -17.16 -7.66
N VAL A 207 -14.02 -15.89 -7.62
CA VAL A 207 -13.63 -14.88 -8.60
C VAL A 207 -12.14 -14.60 -8.52
N LEU A 208 -11.58 -14.47 -7.29
CA LEU A 208 -10.14 -14.32 -7.12
C LEU A 208 -9.38 -15.55 -7.64
N GLN A 209 -9.82 -16.76 -7.31
CA GLN A 209 -9.19 -17.99 -7.79
C GLN A 209 -9.16 -18.01 -9.31
N SER A 210 -10.32 -17.83 -9.95
CA SER A 210 -10.47 -17.76 -11.42
C SER A 210 -9.59 -16.66 -12.04
N THR A 211 -9.55 -15.50 -11.38
CA THR A 211 -8.73 -14.35 -11.76
C THR A 211 -7.23 -14.69 -11.74
N LEU A 212 -6.77 -15.33 -10.67
CA LEU A 212 -5.40 -15.79 -10.56
C LEU A 212 -5.11 -16.88 -11.61
N LYS A 213 -6.12 -17.68 -12.01
CA LYS A 213 -5.92 -18.79 -12.97
C LYS A 213 -5.42 -18.32 -14.32
N THR A 214 -5.92 -17.18 -14.76
CA THR A 214 -5.58 -16.62 -16.07
C THR A 214 -4.20 -15.96 -16.14
N ARG A 215 -3.47 -15.87 -15.03
CA ARG A 215 -2.43 -14.85 -14.87
C ARG A 215 -1.02 -15.40 -14.66
N ASN A 216 -0.30 -15.56 -15.75
CA ASN A 216 1.11 -15.98 -15.69
C ASN A 216 2.08 -14.85 -15.32
N GLY A 217 1.70 -13.57 -15.41
CA GLY A 217 2.63 -12.43 -15.20
C GLY A 217 2.62 -11.78 -13.81
N LEU A 218 1.91 -12.35 -12.83
CA LEU A 218 1.75 -11.73 -11.51
C LEU A 218 3.01 -11.93 -10.67
N THR A 219 3.68 -10.83 -10.29
CA THR A 219 4.90 -10.86 -9.48
C THR A 219 4.64 -10.50 -8.02
N GLY A 220 3.55 -9.78 -7.72
CA GLY A 220 3.19 -9.40 -6.37
C GLY A 220 1.70 -9.62 -6.09
N LEU A 221 1.40 -10.30 -4.99
CA LEU A 221 0.04 -10.55 -4.53
C LEU A 221 -0.07 -10.14 -3.07
N SER A 222 -1.01 -9.24 -2.76
CA SER A 222 -1.37 -8.88 -1.40
C SER A 222 -2.83 -9.15 -1.17
N ILE A 223 -3.14 -10.06 -0.26
CA ILE A 223 -4.49 -10.42 0.13
C ILE A 223 -4.69 -9.93 1.55
N ARG A 224 -5.65 -9.04 1.72
CA ARG A 224 -6.17 -8.66 3.02
C ARG A 224 -7.53 -9.30 3.17
N SER A 225 -7.70 -10.21 4.12
CA SER A 225 -8.93 -10.96 4.27
C SER A 225 -9.55 -10.65 5.63
N SER A 226 -10.79 -10.15 5.66
CA SER A 226 -11.51 -10.11 6.94
C SER A 226 -11.79 -11.53 7.41
N ILE A 227 -11.66 -11.84 8.69
CA ILE A 227 -12.04 -13.15 9.22
C ILE A 227 -13.52 -13.14 9.60
N THR A 228 -14.33 -13.98 8.96
CA THR A 228 -15.76 -14.14 9.22
C THR A 228 -16.13 -15.61 9.09
N THR A 229 -17.30 -15.97 9.62
CA THR A 229 -17.70 -17.30 10.08
C THR A 229 -17.95 -18.37 8.99
N ALA A 230 -17.71 -18.10 7.71
CA ALA A 230 -18.09 -19.02 6.63
C ALA A 230 -16.94 -19.97 6.24
N SER A 231 -17.19 -21.26 6.42
CA SER A 231 -16.24 -22.38 6.43
C SER A 231 -16.03 -23.03 5.06
N ASN A 232 -15.45 -22.30 4.11
CA ASN A 232 -15.11 -22.92 2.83
C ASN A 232 -13.61 -23.23 2.78
N ASN A 233 -13.29 -24.51 2.58
CA ASN A 233 -11.94 -24.97 2.25
C ASN A 233 -11.56 -24.35 0.91
N MET A 234 -10.82 -23.25 0.97
CA MET A 234 -10.28 -22.61 -0.22
C MET A 234 -9.12 -23.47 -0.74
N THR A 235 -9.18 -23.86 -2.00
CA THR A 235 -8.09 -24.49 -2.72
C THR A 235 -7.75 -23.59 -3.90
N PHE A 236 -6.60 -22.93 -3.86
CA PHE A 236 -6.02 -22.40 -5.09
C PHE A 236 -5.51 -23.60 -5.89
N ASP A 237 -5.60 -23.57 -7.23
CA ASP A 237 -5.19 -24.70 -8.09
C ASP A 237 -4.31 -24.15 -9.20
N LEU A 238 -3.19 -23.51 -8.83
CA LEU A 238 -2.44 -22.71 -9.79
C LEU A 238 -0.92 -22.73 -9.69
N PRO A 239 -0.24 -22.74 -10.85
CA PRO A 239 1.20 -22.55 -10.90
C PRO A 239 1.52 -21.07 -10.73
N PHE A 240 1.81 -20.65 -9.50
CA PHE A 240 2.34 -19.30 -9.19
C PHE A 240 3.85 -19.19 -9.52
N ASN A 241 4.22 -19.57 -10.75
CA ASN A 241 5.63 -19.71 -11.14
C ASN A 241 6.41 -18.39 -11.11
N ASN A 242 5.73 -17.24 -11.25
CA ASN A 242 6.35 -15.92 -11.32
C ASN A 242 6.08 -15.05 -10.09
N LEU A 243 5.40 -15.59 -9.06
CA LEU A 243 5.03 -14.84 -7.87
C LEU A 243 6.25 -14.64 -6.97
N LYS A 244 6.77 -13.40 -6.92
CA LYS A 244 7.94 -13.03 -6.12
C LYS A 244 7.60 -12.54 -4.72
N HIS A 245 6.46 -11.86 -4.58
CA HIS A 245 6.05 -11.25 -3.33
C HIS A 245 4.63 -11.68 -2.97
N LEU A 246 4.49 -12.31 -1.81
CA LEU A 246 3.20 -12.72 -1.27
C LEU A 246 2.99 -12.04 0.09
N HIS A 247 1.88 -11.31 0.22
CA HIS A 247 1.47 -10.68 1.47
C HIS A 247 0.06 -11.12 1.83
N ILE A 248 -0.10 -11.85 2.93
CA ILE A 248 -1.39 -12.30 3.45
C ILE A 248 -1.60 -11.63 4.80
N GLU A 249 -2.55 -10.70 4.85
CA GLU A 249 -2.96 -9.99 6.06
C GLU A 249 -4.38 -10.46 6.42
N ALA A 250 -4.62 -10.78 7.69
CA ALA A 250 -5.98 -11.06 8.15
C ALA A 250 -6.48 -9.95 9.06
N VAL A 251 -7.68 -9.47 8.77
CA VAL A 251 -8.33 -8.39 9.52
C VAL A 251 -9.29 -9.02 10.51
N LEU A 252 -8.95 -8.92 11.80
CA LEU A 252 -9.82 -9.33 12.89
C LEU A 252 -10.97 -8.34 13.06
N PRO A 253 -12.24 -8.80 13.19
CA PRO A 253 -13.33 -7.95 13.61
C PRO A 253 -13.14 -7.53 15.08
N PRO A 254 -13.44 -6.28 15.46
CA PRO A 254 -13.12 -5.75 16.79
C PRO A 254 -13.91 -6.34 17.97
N PHE A 255 -14.96 -7.15 17.74
CA PHE A 255 -15.94 -7.46 18.81
C PHE A 255 -16.45 -8.92 18.89
N ARG A 256 -15.94 -9.89 18.12
CA ARG A 256 -16.40 -11.28 18.24
C ARG A 256 -15.27 -12.27 18.02
N MET A 257 -14.83 -12.88 19.11
CA MET A 257 -13.62 -13.71 19.20
C MET A 257 -13.94 -15.20 19.07
N ASP A 258 -15.05 -15.64 19.66
CA ASP A 258 -15.38 -17.05 19.87
C ASP A 258 -15.80 -17.76 18.57
N LEU A 259 -16.02 -17.00 17.50
CA LEU A 259 -16.48 -17.48 16.20
C LEU A 259 -15.43 -17.31 15.09
N VAL A 260 -14.22 -16.85 15.43
CA VAL A 260 -13.14 -16.63 14.47
C VAL A 260 -12.57 -17.99 14.06
N ARG A 261 -13.05 -18.55 12.95
CA ARG A 261 -12.40 -19.70 12.32
C ARG A 261 -11.11 -19.26 11.63
N PRO A 262 -10.03 -20.05 11.69
CA PRO A 262 -8.80 -19.74 10.98
C PRO A 262 -9.06 -19.59 9.48
N ASN A 263 -8.40 -18.62 8.88
CA ASN A 263 -8.51 -18.36 7.45
C ASN A 263 -7.57 -19.29 6.69
N ASN A 264 -8.11 -20.29 5.99
CA ASN A 264 -7.33 -21.26 5.21
C ASN A 264 -6.66 -20.66 3.94
N VAL A 265 -6.73 -19.35 3.72
CA VAL A 265 -6.02 -18.69 2.62
C VAL A 265 -4.52 -18.99 2.68
N LEU A 266 -3.90 -18.84 3.85
CA LEU A 266 -2.45 -19.06 3.99
C LEU A 266 -2.08 -20.51 3.65
N SER A 267 -2.72 -21.47 4.32
CA SER A 267 -2.46 -22.90 4.10
C SER A 267 -2.68 -23.31 2.64
N SER A 268 -3.71 -22.76 1.99
CA SER A 268 -3.97 -23.01 0.57
C SER A 268 -2.85 -22.51 -0.35
N PHE A 269 -2.35 -21.29 -0.16
CA PHE A 269 -1.22 -20.78 -0.96
C PHE A 269 0.05 -21.60 -0.75
N LEU A 270 0.33 -21.98 0.50
CA LEU A 270 1.55 -22.68 0.88
C LEU A 270 1.59 -24.16 0.45
N GLN A 271 0.46 -24.73 0.06
CA GLN A 271 0.39 -26.07 -0.56
C GLN A 271 0.99 -26.11 -1.98
N HIS A 272 1.22 -24.96 -2.64
CA HIS A 272 1.76 -24.88 -4.00
C HIS A 272 3.28 -24.74 -4.05
N ALA A 273 3.87 -25.17 -5.17
CA ALA A 273 5.24 -24.84 -5.50
C ALA A 273 5.25 -23.36 -5.88
N LEU A 274 5.83 -22.51 -5.03
CA LEU A 274 6.01 -21.08 -5.27
C LEU A 274 7.49 -20.82 -5.63
N PRO A 275 7.99 -21.32 -6.78
CA PRO A 275 9.42 -21.40 -7.05
C PRO A 275 10.09 -20.03 -7.13
N ALA A 276 9.39 -18.97 -7.56
CA ALA A 276 9.97 -17.63 -7.66
C ALA A 276 9.79 -16.78 -6.39
N LEU A 277 9.26 -17.34 -5.29
CA LEU A 277 8.91 -16.56 -4.11
C LEU A 277 10.16 -16.07 -3.37
N GLU A 278 10.39 -14.76 -3.42
CA GLU A 278 11.52 -14.08 -2.78
C GLU A 278 11.12 -13.46 -1.44
N SER A 279 9.88 -12.99 -1.29
CA SER A 279 9.38 -12.34 -0.08
C SER A 279 7.99 -12.84 0.33
N LEU A 280 7.86 -13.19 1.60
CA LEU A 280 6.62 -13.66 2.21
C LEU A 280 6.31 -12.84 3.46
N ARG A 281 5.15 -12.16 3.48
CA ARG A 281 4.59 -11.52 4.67
C ARG A 281 3.28 -12.19 5.04
N VAL A 282 3.16 -12.70 6.25
CA VAL A 282 1.98 -13.45 6.68
C VAL A 282 1.60 -13.11 8.11
N ASP A 283 0.30 -12.97 8.33
CA ASP A 283 -0.28 -12.98 9.66
C ASP A 283 -0.59 -14.43 10.09
N ILE A 284 -0.20 -14.80 11.31
CA ILE A 284 -0.34 -16.14 11.89
C ILE A 284 -1.39 -16.11 13.00
N PHE A 285 -2.44 -16.92 12.86
CA PHE A 285 -3.56 -16.98 13.80
C PHE A 285 -3.74 -18.34 14.47
N SER A 286 -3.33 -19.43 13.82
CA SER A 286 -3.55 -20.80 14.32
C SER A 286 -2.31 -21.69 14.18
N ASP A 287 -2.35 -22.85 14.84
CA ASP A 287 -1.31 -23.87 14.68
C ASP A 287 -1.27 -24.46 13.28
N ASP A 288 -2.40 -24.45 12.56
CA ASP A 288 -2.45 -24.86 11.16
C ASP A 288 -1.66 -23.92 10.24
N ASP A 289 -1.67 -22.61 10.53
CA ASP A 289 -0.84 -21.63 9.82
C ASP A 289 0.63 -21.92 10.04
N VAL A 290 1.03 -22.16 11.29
CA VAL A 290 2.42 -22.50 11.66
C VAL A 290 2.85 -23.81 11.03
N LYS A 291 2.00 -24.84 11.06
CA LYS A 291 2.27 -26.14 10.44
C LYS A 291 2.45 -26.01 8.92
N SER A 292 1.54 -25.30 8.26
CA SER A 292 1.58 -25.07 6.81
C SER A 292 2.82 -24.28 6.40
N LEU A 293 3.18 -23.24 7.16
CA LEU A 293 4.39 -22.47 6.96
C LEU A 293 5.66 -23.30 7.18
N SER A 294 5.70 -24.11 8.22
CA SER A 294 6.83 -25.00 8.51
C SER A 294 7.06 -26.01 7.38
N GLU A 295 5.98 -26.62 6.89
CA GLU A 295 6.03 -27.58 5.78
C GLU A 295 6.47 -26.92 4.47
N PHE A 296 5.95 -25.71 4.18
CA PHE A 296 6.37 -24.92 3.03
C PHE A 296 7.85 -24.59 3.07
N LEU A 297 8.36 -24.09 4.20
CA LEU A 297 9.77 -23.72 4.35
C LEU A 297 10.69 -24.93 4.16
N ARG A 298 10.34 -26.10 4.75
CA ARG A 298 11.12 -27.34 4.59
C ARG A 298 11.17 -27.84 3.15
N ARG A 299 10.06 -27.76 2.43
CA ARG A 299 9.96 -28.33 1.07
C ARG A 299 10.44 -27.38 -0.01
N ARG A 300 10.19 -26.08 0.16
CA ARG A 300 10.12 -25.11 -0.94
C ARG A 300 10.67 -23.73 -0.58
N GLY A 301 11.23 -23.55 0.62
CA GLY A 301 11.76 -22.25 1.07
C GLY A 301 13.03 -21.78 0.36
N GLY A 302 13.62 -22.58 -0.53
CA GLY A 302 14.98 -22.37 -1.07
C GLY A 302 15.22 -21.10 -1.88
N ASN A 303 14.20 -20.34 -2.27
CA ASN A 303 14.37 -19.03 -2.94
C ASN A 303 13.90 -17.85 -2.07
N LEU A 304 13.36 -18.13 -0.89
CA LEU A 304 12.86 -17.11 0.01
C LEU A 304 14.04 -16.38 0.64
N THR A 305 14.08 -15.06 0.47
CA THR A 305 15.12 -14.18 1.04
C THR A 305 14.56 -13.38 2.21
N SER A 306 13.29 -12.96 2.13
CA SER A 306 12.63 -12.11 3.11
C SER A 306 11.38 -12.76 3.69
N LEU A 307 11.29 -12.82 5.02
CA LEU A 307 10.15 -13.36 5.73
C LEU A 307 9.67 -12.36 6.80
N ASP A 308 8.40 -11.97 6.75
CA ASP A 308 7.75 -11.08 7.72
C ASP A 308 6.57 -11.79 8.37
N LEU A 309 6.75 -12.20 9.62
CA LEU A 309 5.81 -12.98 10.40
C LEU A 309 5.09 -12.08 11.39
N ARG A 310 3.76 -12.10 11.38
CA ARG A 310 2.95 -11.29 12.29
C ARG A 310 2.03 -12.20 13.10
N PHE A 311 2.42 -12.49 14.32
CA PHE A 311 1.63 -13.31 15.21
C PHE A 311 0.48 -12.48 15.78
N SER A 312 -0.72 -13.04 15.70
CA SER A 312 -1.91 -12.51 16.32
C SER A 312 -1.74 -12.33 17.83
N LEU A 313 -2.48 -11.38 18.42
CA LEU A 313 -2.56 -11.14 19.88
C LEU A 313 -2.89 -12.40 20.70
N TRP A 314 -3.48 -13.40 20.05
CA TRP A 314 -4.13 -14.56 20.64
C TRP A 314 -3.41 -15.87 20.34
N TYR A 315 -2.33 -15.85 19.55
CA TYR A 315 -1.59 -17.07 19.24
C TYR A 315 -0.70 -17.46 20.42
N GLU A 316 -0.98 -18.62 21.02
CA GLU A 316 -0.20 -19.19 22.14
C GLU A 316 0.40 -20.57 21.80
N GLY A 317 0.33 -20.96 20.53
CA GLY A 317 0.77 -22.28 20.06
C GLY A 317 2.30 -22.45 20.01
N ASP A 318 2.71 -23.70 19.82
CA ASP A 318 4.11 -24.09 19.73
C ASP A 318 4.70 -23.77 18.35
N VAL A 319 5.81 -23.02 18.35
CA VAL A 319 6.55 -22.62 17.15
C VAL A 319 7.79 -23.47 16.89
N SER A 320 8.04 -24.52 17.68
CA SER A 320 9.20 -25.41 17.56
C SER A 320 9.37 -25.97 16.14
N ALA A 321 8.26 -26.37 15.50
CA ALA A 321 8.25 -26.87 14.13
C ALA A 321 8.71 -25.81 13.12
N LEU A 322 8.25 -24.56 13.29
CA LEU A 322 8.59 -23.43 12.42
C LEU A 322 10.05 -23.04 12.60
N ALA A 323 10.50 -23.01 13.85
CA ALA A 323 11.89 -22.82 14.23
C ALA A 323 12.82 -23.84 13.52
N SER A 324 12.52 -25.12 13.63
CA SER A 324 13.26 -26.19 12.95
C SER A 324 13.22 -26.03 11.41
N ALA A 325 12.09 -25.62 10.84
CA ALA A 325 11.98 -25.35 9.42
C ALA A 325 12.86 -24.16 8.96
N LEU A 326 12.93 -23.09 9.76
CA LEU A 326 13.80 -21.95 9.48
C LEU A 326 15.28 -22.29 9.57
N GLU A 327 15.69 -23.16 10.50
CA GLU A 327 17.06 -23.66 10.57
C GLU A 327 17.48 -24.38 9.27
N SER A 328 16.56 -25.11 8.63
CA SER A 328 16.81 -25.76 7.34
C SER A 328 16.79 -24.79 6.14
N CYS A 329 16.21 -23.60 6.30
CA CYS A 329 16.02 -22.65 5.22
C CYS A 329 17.20 -21.67 5.13
N CYS A 330 18.26 -22.06 4.43
CA CYS A 330 19.51 -21.31 4.42
C CYS A 330 19.49 -20.00 3.62
N THR A 331 18.46 -19.77 2.80
CA THR A 331 18.37 -18.60 1.91
C THR A 331 17.72 -17.38 2.56
N VAL A 332 16.96 -17.57 3.63
CA VAL A 332 16.27 -16.48 4.32
C VAL A 332 17.30 -15.66 5.09
N ASN A 333 17.61 -14.47 4.57
CA ASN A 333 18.58 -13.56 5.17
C ASN A 333 17.92 -12.41 5.93
N GLN A 334 16.65 -12.11 5.66
CA GLN A 334 15.87 -11.08 6.34
C GLN A 334 14.65 -11.69 7.01
N ILE A 335 14.58 -11.57 8.33
CA ILE A 335 13.41 -11.99 9.10
C ILE A 335 12.90 -10.81 9.91
N ARG A 336 11.63 -10.48 9.72
CA ARG A 336 10.88 -9.59 10.59
C ARG A 336 9.86 -10.41 11.33
N VAL A 337 9.80 -10.25 12.64
CA VAL A 337 8.75 -10.88 13.44
C VAL A 337 8.07 -9.84 14.30
N ARG A 338 6.74 -9.82 14.25
CA ARG A 338 5.89 -8.98 15.07
C ARG A 338 5.02 -9.85 15.95
N SER A 339 5.03 -9.57 17.25
CA SER A 339 4.09 -10.21 18.17
C SER A 339 3.87 -9.40 19.44
N ASN A 340 2.82 -9.80 20.14
CA ASN A 340 2.32 -9.16 21.34
C ASN A 340 2.47 -10.03 22.58
N ARG A 341 2.98 -11.26 22.40
CA ARG A 341 3.16 -12.25 23.45
C ARG A 341 4.63 -12.66 23.54
N SER A 342 5.09 -12.93 24.76
CA SER A 342 6.47 -13.39 25.05
C SER A 342 6.73 -14.85 24.75
N GLY A 343 5.71 -15.72 24.90
CA GLY A 343 5.91 -17.17 24.95
C GLY A 343 6.61 -17.72 23.72
N TRP A 344 6.08 -17.42 22.52
CA TRP A 344 6.68 -17.86 21.26
C TRP A 344 8.03 -17.18 20.99
N LEU A 345 8.23 -15.91 21.44
CA LEU A 345 9.44 -15.16 21.14
C LEU A 345 10.67 -15.85 21.72
N ARG A 346 10.55 -16.47 22.90
CA ARG A 346 11.64 -17.23 23.51
C ARG A 346 12.09 -18.37 22.58
N GLY A 347 11.16 -19.26 22.21
CA GLY A 347 11.47 -20.38 21.32
C GLY A 347 11.94 -19.93 19.94
N ALA A 348 11.34 -18.87 19.40
CA ALA A 348 11.73 -18.31 18.11
C ALA A 348 13.13 -17.70 18.14
N VAL A 349 13.49 -16.92 19.17
CA VAL A 349 14.82 -16.31 19.31
C VAL A 349 15.90 -17.37 19.40
N ASP A 350 15.70 -18.41 20.21
CA ASP A 350 16.68 -19.49 20.39
C ASP A 350 16.98 -20.19 19.04
N CYS A 351 15.95 -20.42 18.24
CA CYS A 351 16.08 -21.08 16.93
C CYS A 351 16.56 -20.13 15.83
N LEU A 352 16.02 -18.91 15.76
CA LEU A 352 16.49 -17.85 14.85
C LEU A 352 17.97 -17.55 15.09
N GLY A 353 18.45 -17.68 16.32
CA GLY A 353 19.86 -17.58 16.68
C GLY A 353 20.77 -18.57 15.95
N ARG A 354 20.24 -19.71 15.52
CA ARG A 354 21.00 -20.76 14.82
C ARG A 354 20.91 -20.63 13.30
N THR A 355 19.98 -19.83 12.80
CA THR A 355 19.77 -19.60 11.36
C THR A 355 20.85 -18.69 10.75
N PRO A 356 21.06 -18.72 9.43
CA PRO A 356 21.98 -17.81 8.73
C PRO A 356 21.43 -16.39 8.52
N VAL A 357 20.38 -15.99 9.25
CA VAL A 357 19.75 -14.68 9.13
C VAL A 357 20.77 -13.57 9.32
N GLN A 358 20.75 -12.59 8.42
CA GLN A 358 21.64 -11.43 8.40
C GLN A 358 20.99 -10.19 9.00
N ASP A 359 19.70 -9.96 8.73
CA ASP A 359 18.91 -8.86 9.29
C ASP A 359 17.69 -9.45 10.02
N LEU A 360 17.69 -9.34 11.35
CA LEU A 360 16.58 -9.75 12.19
C LEU A 360 15.90 -8.52 12.78
N THR A 361 14.62 -8.34 12.49
CA THR A 361 13.79 -7.30 13.12
C THR A 361 12.74 -7.96 14.02
N ILE A 362 12.67 -7.54 15.28
CA ILE A 362 11.68 -8.01 16.25
C ILE A 362 10.84 -6.80 16.67
N ASP A 363 9.56 -6.80 16.30
CA ASP A 363 8.57 -5.84 16.75
C ASP A 363 7.80 -6.42 17.93
N VAL A 364 7.87 -5.75 19.08
CA VAL A 364 7.20 -6.15 20.32
C VAL A 364 6.11 -5.12 20.63
N LEU A 365 4.83 -5.50 20.50
CA LEU A 365 3.70 -4.63 20.87
C LEU A 365 3.10 -5.10 22.20
N SER A 366 3.38 -4.44 23.33
CA SER A 366 2.63 -4.69 24.58
C SER A 366 3.04 -3.80 25.75
N SER A 367 2.12 -3.56 26.70
CA SER A 367 2.39 -3.21 28.10
C SER A 367 3.06 -4.33 28.91
N ARG A 368 2.92 -5.60 28.51
CA ARG A 368 3.49 -6.78 29.22
C ARG A 368 4.89 -7.11 28.73
N LEU A 369 5.69 -6.08 28.70
CA LEU A 369 7.00 -6.03 28.08
C LEU A 369 8.08 -6.69 29.00
N THR A 370 7.76 -6.85 30.30
CA THR A 370 8.58 -7.44 31.37
C THR A 370 9.17 -8.83 31.07
N PRO A 371 8.41 -9.82 30.58
CA PRO A 371 8.97 -11.15 30.30
C PRO A 371 9.78 -11.19 29.00
N ILE A 372 9.53 -10.29 28.05
CA ILE A 372 10.14 -10.31 26.71
C ILE A 372 11.59 -9.85 26.77
N ALA A 373 11.82 -8.67 27.37
CA ALA A 373 13.16 -8.18 27.60
C ALA A 373 13.93 -9.17 28.49
N THR A 374 13.28 -9.75 29.49
CA THR A 374 13.83 -10.81 30.35
C THR A 374 14.15 -12.10 29.57
N CYS A 375 13.41 -12.48 28.53
CA CYS A 375 13.76 -13.65 27.72
C CYS A 375 14.99 -13.40 26.85
N LEU A 376 15.06 -12.23 26.19
CA LEU A 376 16.19 -11.81 25.35
C LEU A 376 17.47 -11.59 26.20
N VAL A 377 17.37 -10.64 27.13
CA VAL A 377 17.68 -10.75 28.56
C VAL A 377 18.44 -11.96 29.09
N LEU A 378 17.79 -12.65 30.01
CA LEU A 378 18.26 -13.59 30.99
C LEU A 378 18.35 -15.03 30.49
N HIS A 379 17.53 -15.45 29.52
CA HIS A 379 17.45 -16.85 29.10
C HIS A 379 18.35 -17.25 27.93
N GLY A 380 19.04 -16.29 27.31
CA GLY A 380 20.31 -16.58 26.66
C GLY A 380 21.33 -17.01 27.72
N GLN A 381 21.26 -18.26 28.17
CA GLN A 381 22.48 -19.03 28.37
C GLN A 381 23.14 -19.02 26.99
N PRO A 382 24.21 -18.25 26.79
CA PRO A 382 24.84 -18.17 25.48
C PRO A 382 25.46 -19.54 25.24
N SER A 383 24.72 -20.46 24.63
CA SER A 383 25.37 -21.36 23.70
C SER A 383 26.11 -20.42 22.76
N GLU A 384 27.44 -20.48 22.71
CA GLU A 384 28.36 -19.45 22.16
C GLU A 384 28.07 -19.00 20.70
N ARG A 385 27.03 -19.53 20.06
CA ARG A 385 26.74 -19.40 18.63
C ARG A 385 25.46 -18.63 18.29
N THR A 386 24.64 -18.22 19.27
CA THR A 386 23.37 -17.54 19.01
C THR A 386 23.59 -16.21 18.25
N PHE A 387 22.99 -16.06 17.08
CA PHE A 387 23.10 -14.95 16.14
C PHE A 387 24.50 -14.68 15.59
N SER A 388 25.41 -15.66 15.63
CA SER A 388 26.77 -15.55 15.10
C SER A 388 26.83 -15.16 13.60
N ARG A 389 25.72 -15.27 12.85
CA ARG A 389 25.59 -14.83 11.45
C ARG A 389 24.81 -13.53 11.19
N ALA A 390 23.97 -13.07 12.12
CA ALA A 390 23.24 -11.79 11.98
C ALA A 390 24.14 -10.56 11.91
N SER A 391 24.21 -9.84 10.79
CA SER A 391 24.92 -8.56 10.69
C SER A 391 24.23 -7.42 11.47
N LYS A 392 22.90 -7.53 11.58
CA LYS A 392 22.02 -6.51 12.13
C LYS A 392 20.87 -7.16 12.89
N ILE A 393 20.63 -6.67 14.10
CA ILE A 393 19.45 -7.02 14.89
C ILE A 393 18.76 -5.71 15.27
N THR A 394 17.48 -5.61 14.96
CA THR A 394 16.63 -4.47 15.29
C THR A 394 15.53 -4.93 16.23
N VAL A 395 15.43 -4.34 17.42
CA VAL A 395 14.34 -4.57 18.35
C VAL A 395 13.54 -3.28 18.45
N ASN A 396 12.31 -3.32 17.95
CA ASN A 396 11.37 -2.22 18.02
C ASN A 396 10.37 -2.49 19.16
N LEU A 397 10.37 -1.63 20.16
CA LEU A 397 9.47 -1.68 21.31
C LEU A 397 8.36 -0.65 21.08
N TYR A 398 7.11 -1.08 21.12
CA TYR A 398 5.94 -0.22 20.94
C TYR A 398 5.19 -0.11 22.28
N PRO A 399 5.58 0.82 23.17
CA PRO A 399 4.89 1.07 24.44
C PRO A 399 3.46 1.59 24.22
N ASP A 400 2.50 1.13 25.02
CA ASP A 400 1.08 1.53 24.95
C ASP A 400 0.72 2.69 25.90
N SER A 401 1.66 3.07 26.76
CA SER A 401 1.48 4.08 27.82
C SER A 401 2.80 4.76 28.17
N GLN A 402 2.76 5.97 28.74
CA GLN A 402 3.98 6.65 29.20
C GLN A 402 4.76 5.84 30.25
N GLN A 403 4.07 5.12 31.14
CA GLN A 403 4.74 4.23 32.10
C GLN A 403 5.47 3.07 31.39
N SER A 404 4.89 2.53 30.31
CA SER A 404 5.56 1.53 29.49
C SER A 404 6.75 2.10 28.69
N GLU A 405 6.75 3.41 28.38
CA GLU A 405 7.87 4.07 27.71
C GLU A 405 9.10 4.20 28.62
N THR A 406 8.93 4.67 29.86
CA THR A 406 10.04 4.76 30.82
C THR A 406 10.60 3.38 31.13
N TRP A 407 9.73 2.38 31.27
CA TRP A 407 10.11 0.98 31.38
C TRP A 407 10.89 0.50 30.13
N ALA A 408 10.40 0.80 28.91
CA ALA A 408 11.02 0.36 27.66
C ALA A 408 12.41 0.96 27.48
N LYS A 409 12.58 2.23 27.87
CA LYS A 409 13.89 2.90 27.93
C LYS A 409 14.83 2.22 28.93
N SER A 410 14.33 1.83 30.11
CA SER A 410 15.10 1.11 31.13
C SER A 410 15.56 -0.26 30.62
N GLU A 411 14.67 -1.03 29.98
CA GLU A 411 15.05 -2.33 29.43
C GLU A 411 15.92 -2.24 28.18
N ALA A 412 15.72 -1.24 27.33
CA ALA A 412 16.65 -0.98 26.23
C ALA A 412 18.09 -0.83 26.75
N ARG A 413 18.28 -0.12 27.87
CA ARG A 413 19.59 0.03 28.53
C ARG A 413 20.11 -1.30 29.09
N ARG A 414 19.28 -2.09 29.77
CA ARG A 414 19.68 -3.42 30.30
C ARG A 414 20.06 -4.38 29.17
N PHE A 415 19.27 -4.42 28.12
CA PHE A 415 19.54 -5.23 26.94
C PHE A 415 20.83 -4.80 26.25
N GLN A 416 21.09 -3.50 26.13
CA GLN A 416 22.35 -2.99 25.59
C GLN A 416 23.56 -3.36 26.47
N MET A 417 23.45 -3.26 27.79
CA MET A 417 24.50 -3.67 28.72
C MET A 417 24.82 -5.15 28.61
N LYS A 418 23.80 -6.02 28.52
CA LYS A 418 24.00 -7.46 28.32
C LYS A 418 24.49 -7.79 26.91
N TRP A 419 24.04 -7.07 25.89
CA TRP A 419 24.55 -7.24 24.53
C TRP A 419 26.04 -6.92 24.44
N ALA A 420 26.53 -5.98 25.24
CA ALA A 420 27.96 -5.66 25.31
C ALA A 420 28.81 -6.83 25.82
N THR A 421 28.24 -7.74 26.62
CA THR A 421 28.94 -8.94 27.12
C THR A 421 28.91 -10.10 26.12
N LEU A 422 27.98 -10.09 25.18
CA LEU A 422 27.97 -11.02 24.05
C LEU A 422 29.07 -10.57 23.07
N LYS A 423 30.12 -11.38 22.89
CA LYS A 423 31.25 -11.16 21.96
C LYS A 423 30.82 -11.19 20.48
N SER A 424 29.83 -10.38 20.11
CA SER A 424 29.23 -10.34 18.78
C SER A 424 29.63 -9.02 18.12
N SER A 425 30.28 -9.10 16.96
CA SER A 425 30.79 -7.97 16.15
C SER A 425 29.69 -7.25 15.36
N LYS A 426 28.49 -7.11 15.95
CA LYS A 426 27.24 -6.91 15.20
C LYS A 426 26.45 -5.71 15.69
N ALA A 427 25.82 -5.02 14.75
CA ALA A 427 25.03 -3.84 15.03
C ALA A 427 23.68 -4.23 15.65
N LEU A 428 23.50 -3.87 16.92
CA LEU A 428 22.21 -3.93 17.60
C LEU A 428 21.56 -2.55 17.57
N TYR A 429 20.32 -2.49 17.10
CA TYR A 429 19.47 -1.32 17.15
C TYR A 429 18.30 -1.62 18.08
N VAL A 430 18.14 -0.81 19.11
CA VAL A 430 16.94 -0.86 19.96
C VAL A 430 16.21 0.46 19.76
N ASN A 431 15.00 0.39 19.22
CA ASN A 431 14.15 1.54 19.01
C ASN A 431 12.96 1.45 19.96
N VAL A 432 12.69 2.52 20.68
CA VAL A 432 11.43 2.71 21.40
C VAL A 432 10.56 3.62 20.53
N ILE A 433 9.49 3.06 19.99
CA ILE A 433 8.59 3.74 19.06
C ILE A 433 7.29 4.04 19.79
N THR A 434 7.14 5.28 20.26
CA THR A 434 5.87 5.74 20.81
C THR A 434 4.93 6.02 19.65
N GLU A 435 3.86 5.24 19.53
CA GLU A 435 2.77 5.62 18.63
C GLU A 435 2.14 6.90 19.19
N SER A 436 2.33 8.03 18.50
CA SER A 436 1.50 9.20 18.73
C SER A 436 0.05 8.79 18.46
N SER A 437 -0.88 9.13 19.36
CA SER A 437 -2.28 8.71 19.41
C SER A 437 -3.11 8.83 18.11
N ASP A 438 -2.57 9.45 17.07
CA ASP A 438 -3.30 9.78 15.85
C ASP A 438 -3.33 8.64 14.82
N ASP A 439 -2.36 7.71 14.81
CA ASP A 439 -2.34 6.57 13.87
C ASP A 439 -3.00 5.30 14.44
N SER A 440 -2.99 5.11 15.76
CA SER A 440 -3.70 4.01 16.42
C SER A 440 -5.21 4.18 16.37
N ALA A 441 -5.72 5.41 16.30
CA ALA A 441 -7.12 5.69 15.99
C ALA A 441 -7.53 5.25 14.56
N LEU A 442 -6.59 5.20 13.61
CA LEU A 442 -6.84 4.77 12.23
C LEU A 442 -6.76 3.25 12.01
N SER A 443 -6.20 2.52 12.97
CA SER A 443 -6.17 1.04 12.98
C SER A 443 -7.27 0.44 13.88
N LEU A 444 -7.77 1.17 14.90
CA LEU A 444 -8.84 0.72 15.80
C LEU A 444 -10.22 1.40 15.63
N ALA A 445 -10.36 2.49 14.88
CA ALA A 445 -11.66 3.11 14.60
C ALA A 445 -11.96 3.17 13.10
N GLY A 446 -12.89 2.33 12.66
CA GLY A 446 -13.49 2.44 11.33
C GLY A 446 -14.32 3.73 11.20
N HIS A 447 -13.93 4.57 10.24
CA HIS A 447 -14.67 5.68 9.63
C HIS A 447 -14.80 7.03 10.38
N ARG A 448 -13.98 7.98 9.88
CA ARG A 448 -14.23 9.41 9.52
C ARG A 448 -13.29 10.39 10.24
N ALA A 449 -12.33 10.92 9.48
CA ALA A 449 -11.92 12.32 9.58
C ALA A 449 -11.25 12.75 8.26
N THR A 450 -11.69 13.89 7.73
CA THR A 450 -11.10 14.59 6.58
C THR A 450 -10.18 15.68 7.11
N GLN A 451 -8.96 15.73 6.54
CA GLN A 451 -8.02 16.85 6.42
C GLN A 451 -8.06 17.99 7.47
N ALA A 452 -6.98 18.06 8.25
CA ALA A 452 -6.29 19.32 8.55
C ALA A 452 -4.78 19.03 8.60
N GLY A 453 -3.99 19.84 7.90
CA GLY A 453 -2.54 19.69 7.85
C GLY A 453 -1.90 20.10 9.17
N LEU A 454 -1.39 19.13 9.92
CA LEU A 454 -0.48 19.32 11.03
C LEU A 454 0.63 18.29 10.89
N GLY A 455 1.88 18.77 10.82
CA GLY A 455 3.05 17.91 10.76
C GLY A 455 3.16 17.06 12.02
N THR A 456 3.16 15.74 11.85
CA THR A 456 3.35 14.77 12.92
C THR A 456 4.79 14.84 13.45
N ARG A 457 4.94 14.85 14.79
CA ARG A 457 6.23 14.82 15.48
C ARG A 457 6.55 13.38 15.89
N PHE A 458 7.67 12.85 15.39
CA PHE A 458 8.19 11.54 15.81
C PHE A 458 9.33 11.73 16.81
N GLY A 459 9.22 11.11 17.98
CA GLY A 459 10.34 10.99 18.93
C GLY A 459 11.04 9.65 18.75
N ASN A 460 12.07 9.58 17.91
CA ASN A 460 12.90 8.38 17.80
C ASN A 460 14.08 8.49 18.76
N VAL A 461 14.19 7.56 19.70
CA VAL A 461 15.45 7.31 20.42
C VAL A 461 16.10 6.08 19.80
N SER A 462 17.11 6.31 18.97
CA SER A 462 17.89 5.23 18.35
C SER A 462 19.28 5.19 18.96
N PHE A 463 19.66 4.03 19.47
CA PHE A 463 21.03 3.77 19.93
C PHE A 463 21.74 2.96 18.85
N VAL A 464 22.89 3.45 18.37
CA VAL A 464 23.68 2.79 17.33
C VAL A 464 25.06 2.45 17.89
N ARG A 465 25.45 1.18 17.82
CA ARG A 465 26.83 0.74 18.05
C ARG A 465 27.52 0.49 16.72
N ARG A 466 28.56 1.27 16.39
CA ARG A 466 29.59 0.92 15.41
C ARG A 466 30.86 0.53 16.16
N ASP A 467 31.56 -0.49 15.68
CA ASP A 467 32.74 -1.02 16.37
C ASP A 467 33.88 0.01 16.51
N ALA A 468 34.62 -0.16 17.61
CA ALA A 468 35.80 0.56 18.11
C ALA A 468 35.62 2.00 18.66
N MET A 469 35.59 2.07 20.00
CA MET A 469 35.97 3.19 20.88
C MET A 469 35.20 4.52 20.93
N HIS A 470 34.06 4.70 20.25
CA HIS A 470 33.19 5.84 20.55
C HIS A 470 31.71 5.45 20.63
N MET A 471 31.11 5.68 21.80
CA MET A 471 29.65 5.72 21.98
C MET A 471 29.14 7.05 21.44
N ASN A 472 28.35 7.04 20.38
CA ASN A 472 27.57 8.20 19.98
C ASN A 472 26.11 7.97 20.37
N LEU A 473 25.62 8.77 21.32
CA LEU A 473 24.19 9.01 21.47
C LEU A 473 23.76 9.79 20.23
N VAL A 474 23.10 9.15 19.28
CA VAL A 474 22.46 9.87 18.17
C VAL A 474 21.12 10.40 18.68
N ALA A 475 21.19 11.49 19.45
CA ALA A 475 20.03 12.34 19.67
C ALA A 475 19.83 13.18 18.41
N LEU A 476 18.73 12.95 17.68
CA LEU A 476 18.29 13.89 16.65
C LEU A 476 17.81 15.16 17.37
N TYR A 477 18.70 16.16 17.49
CA TYR A 477 18.35 17.49 17.94
C TYR A 477 17.49 18.19 16.88
N TYR A 478 16.26 18.54 17.23
CA TYR A 478 15.40 19.39 16.40
C TYR A 478 15.69 20.87 16.69
N TYR A 479 15.93 21.64 15.62
CA TYR A 479 15.91 23.10 15.67
C TYR A 479 14.49 23.58 15.99
N ALA A 480 14.33 24.29 17.10
CA ALA A 480 13.16 25.10 17.37
C ALA A 480 13.32 26.44 16.64
N THR A 481 12.46 26.71 15.66
CA THR A 481 12.17 28.09 15.26
C THR A 481 10.97 28.56 16.06
N SER A 482 11.19 29.64 16.81
CA SER A 482 10.23 30.42 17.59
C SER A 482 8.96 30.78 16.83
#